data_AF-A0A528XHD2-F1
#
_entry.id   AF-A0A528XHD2-F1
#
_cell.length_a   1.000
_cell.length_b   1.000
_cell.length_c   1.000
_cell.angle_alpha   90.00
_cell.angle_beta   90.00
_cell.angle_gamma   90.00
#
_symmetry.space_group_name_H-M   'P 1'
#
loop_
_entity.id
_entity.type
_entity.pdbx_description
1 polymer ?
#
loop_
_entity_poly.entity_id
_entity_poly.type
_entity_poly.pdbx_seq_one_letter_code
_entity_poly.pdbx_strand_id
1 'polypeptide(L)'
;MSDISFHDLSSLGADQRASLLKRAETDLSVFVEKVRPIIEAVWTEGDAALLRFVRDLDKADVAAGGLKVSEAEFDAAFDKVDKDVVESIRFGIEN
;
A
#
# COMPACT_ATOMS: atom_id res chain seq x y z
N MET A 1 -25.91 -3.14 5.25
CA MET A 1 -25.25 -3.08 6.58
C MET A 1 -24.68 -4.45 6.82
N SER A 2 -23.39 -4.58 7.11
CA SER A 2 -22.80 -5.88 7.43
C SER A 2 -23.32 -6.32 8.79
N ASP A 3 -23.81 -7.55 8.90
CA ASP A 3 -24.22 -8.11 10.20
C ASP A 3 -23.01 -8.23 11.12
N ILE A 4 -23.11 -7.63 12.31
CA ILE A 4 -22.07 -7.70 13.35
C ILE A 4 -22.38 -8.89 14.24
N SER A 5 -21.41 -9.79 14.41
CA SER A 5 -21.54 -10.97 15.28
C SER A 5 -21.20 -10.63 16.74
N PHE A 6 -22.11 -10.95 17.65
CA PHE A 6 -21.87 -10.89 19.10
C PHE A 6 -21.51 -12.29 19.63
N HIS A 7 -20.47 -12.36 20.46
CA HIS A 7 -20.00 -13.61 21.05
C HIS A 7 -19.92 -13.48 22.57
N ASP A 8 -20.65 -14.32 23.30
CA ASP A 8 -20.48 -14.47 24.74
C ASP A 8 -19.35 -15.47 25.01
N LEU A 9 -18.19 -14.98 25.46
CA LEU A 9 -17.03 -15.84 25.72
C LEU A 9 -17.33 -16.93 26.76
N SER A 10 -18.21 -16.66 27.73
CA SER A 10 -18.53 -17.60 28.80
C SER A 10 -19.25 -18.86 28.31
N SER A 11 -19.98 -18.75 27.19
CA SER A 11 -20.71 -19.86 26.57
C SER A 11 -19.88 -20.61 25.51
N LEU A 12 -18.63 -20.21 25.24
CA LEU A 12 -17.80 -20.81 24.20
C LEU A 12 -16.80 -21.83 24.76
N GLY A 13 -16.69 -22.97 24.06
CA GLY A 13 -15.62 -23.95 24.26
C GLY A 13 -14.26 -23.48 23.73
N ALA A 14 -13.21 -24.24 24.03
CA ALA A 14 -11.83 -23.90 23.66
C ALA A 14 -11.64 -23.68 22.14
N ASP A 15 -12.22 -24.55 21.31
CA ASP A 15 -12.08 -24.48 19.84
C ASP A 15 -12.79 -23.25 19.24
N GLN A 16 -13.96 -22.89 19.79
CA GLN A 16 -14.71 -21.72 19.36
C GLN A 16 -13.95 -20.43 19.73
N ARG A 17 -13.35 -20.39 20.93
CA ARG A 17 -12.48 -19.28 21.35
C ARG A 17 -11.22 -19.20 20.47
N ALA A 18 -10.59 -20.32 20.17
CA ALA A 18 -9.44 -20.37 19.27
C ALA A 18 -9.81 -19.85 17.86
N SER A 19 -11.02 -20.14 17.39
CA SER A 19 -11.51 -19.63 16.11
C SER A 19 -11.67 -18.10 16.07
N LEU A 20 -12.07 -17.46 17.18
CA LEU A 20 -12.16 -15.99 17.27
C LEU A 20 -10.78 -15.30 17.20
N LEU A 21 -9.72 -16.03 17.56
CA LEU A 21 -8.34 -15.53 17.53
C LEU A 21 -7.65 -15.75 16.19
N LYS A 22 -8.28 -16.48 15.26
CA LYS A 22 -7.80 -16.58 13.90
C LYS A 22 -7.94 -15.21 13.26
N ARG A 23 -6.80 -14.61 12.92
CA ARG A 23 -6.81 -13.50 11.97
C ARG A 23 -7.26 -14.06 10.63
N ALA A 24 -8.04 -13.28 9.89
CA ALA A 24 -8.27 -13.54 8.49
C ALA A 24 -6.95 -13.29 7.73
N GLU A 25 -5.99 -14.19 7.89
CA GLU A 25 -4.82 -14.25 7.02
C GLU A 25 -5.29 -14.94 5.75
N THR A 26 -5.35 -14.15 4.68
CA THR A 26 -5.59 -14.68 3.34
C THR A 26 -4.36 -15.49 2.97
N ASP A 27 -4.55 -16.66 2.37
CA ASP A 27 -3.45 -17.41 1.76
C ASP A 27 -2.75 -16.50 0.73
N LEU A 28 -1.50 -16.15 1.01
CA LEU A 28 -0.72 -15.24 0.19
C LEU A 28 -0.09 -15.90 -1.03
N SER A 29 -0.15 -17.23 -1.15
CA SER A 29 0.55 -17.99 -2.19
C SER A 29 0.20 -17.49 -3.60
N VAL A 30 -1.07 -17.21 -3.86
CA VAL A 30 -1.56 -16.69 -5.14
C VAL A 30 -1.00 -15.30 -5.47
N PHE A 31 -0.73 -14.47 -4.45
CA PHE A 31 -0.11 -13.15 -4.66
C PHE A 31 1.39 -13.30 -4.92
N VAL A 32 2.07 -14.19 -4.21
CA VAL A 32 3.50 -14.47 -4.41
C VAL A 32 3.77 -14.91 -5.85
N GLU A 33 2.94 -15.81 -6.39
CA GLU A 33 3.06 -16.27 -7.79
C GLU A 33 2.93 -15.13 -8.81
N LYS A 34 2.06 -14.15 -8.54
CA LYS A 34 1.86 -12.97 -9.41
C LYS A 34 2.96 -11.93 -9.28
N VAL A 35 3.55 -11.78 -8.09
CA VAL A 35 4.58 -10.76 -7.83
C VAL A 35 5.97 -11.22 -8.31
N ARG A 36 6.27 -12.52 -8.29
CA ARG A 36 7.56 -13.07 -8.71
C ARG A 36 8.01 -12.58 -10.11
N PRO A 37 7.18 -12.58 -11.16
CA PRO A 37 7.55 -12.04 -12.47
C PRO A 37 7.87 -10.54 -12.47
N ILE A 38 7.23 -9.74 -11.59
CA ILE A 38 7.50 -8.30 -11.47
C ILE A 38 8.91 -8.10 -10.91
N ILE A 39 9.25 -8.83 -9.84
CA ILE A 39 10.58 -8.78 -9.22
C ILE A 39 11.66 -9.22 -10.22
N GLU A 40 11.44 -10.34 -10.92
CA GLU A 40 12.38 -10.84 -11.93
C GLU A 40 12.60 -9.82 -13.05
N ALA A 41 11.53 -9.21 -13.57
CA ALA A 41 11.63 -8.18 -14.61
C ALA A 41 12.39 -6.94 -14.13
N VAL A 42 12.13 -6.46 -12.91
CA VAL A 42 12.89 -5.31 -12.37
C VAL A 42 14.36 -5.67 -12.16
N TRP A 43 14.66 -6.90 -11.73
CA TRP A 43 16.03 -7.37 -11.56
C TRP A 43 16.81 -7.44 -12.88
N THR A 44 16.17 -7.90 -13.96
CA THR A 44 16.83 -8.10 -15.25
C THR A 44 16.79 -6.88 -16.17
N GLU A 45 15.76 -6.04 -16.07
CA GLU A 45 15.49 -4.94 -17.00
C GLU A 45 15.55 -3.54 -16.34
N GLY A 46 15.63 -3.45 -15.01
CA GLY A 46 15.75 -2.19 -14.27
C GLY A 46 14.61 -1.20 -14.56
N ASP A 47 14.97 0.07 -14.79
CA ASP A 47 14.02 1.17 -15.01
C ASP A 47 13.06 0.92 -16.17
N ALA A 48 13.45 0.15 -17.19
CA ALA A 48 12.56 -0.19 -18.30
C ALA A 48 11.35 -1.00 -17.82
N ALA A 49 11.56 -1.94 -16.89
CA ALA A 49 10.47 -2.68 -16.27
C ALA A 49 9.64 -1.79 -15.34
N LEU A 50 10.27 -0.90 -14.57
CA LEU A 50 9.55 0.04 -13.70
C LEU A 50 8.61 0.94 -14.52
N LEU A 51 9.09 1.55 -15.59
CA LEU A 51 8.29 2.40 -16.48
C LEU A 51 7.14 1.63 -17.14
N ARG A 52 7.38 0.37 -17.53
CA ARG A 52 6.31 -0.51 -18.03
C ARG A 52 5.24 -0.76 -16.96
N PHE A 53 5.63 -1.13 -15.75
CA PHE A 53 4.66 -1.45 -14.69
C PHE A 53 3.90 -0.23 -14.18
N VAL A 54 4.51 0.95 -14.14
CA VAL A 54 3.79 2.21 -13.83
C VAL A 54 2.69 2.47 -14.88
N ARG A 55 2.97 2.24 -16.15
CA ARG A 55 1.95 2.34 -17.21
C ARG A 55 0.86 1.27 -17.07
N ASP A 56 1.26 0.03 -16.79
CA ASP A 56 0.33 -1.10 -16.81
C ASP A 56 -0.55 -1.16 -15.55
N LEU A 57 -0.02 -0.78 -14.38
CA LEU A 57 -0.70 -0.88 -13.09
C LEU A 57 -1.31 0.45 -12.66
N ASP A 58 -0.52 1.53 -12.65
CA ASP A 58 -0.97 2.85 -12.18
C ASP A 58 -1.67 3.66 -13.27
N LYS A 59 -1.58 3.21 -14.52
CA LYS A 59 -2.09 3.91 -15.71
C LYS A 59 -1.50 5.31 -15.89
N ALA A 60 -0.28 5.51 -15.38
CA ALA A 60 0.46 6.76 -15.51
C ALA A 60 1.51 6.67 -16.63
N ASP A 61 1.72 7.78 -17.33
CA ASP A 61 2.77 7.88 -18.34
C ASP A 61 3.96 8.65 -17.77
N VAL A 62 4.95 7.90 -17.27
CA VAL A 62 6.20 8.45 -16.76
C VAL A 62 7.25 8.37 -17.86
N ALA A 63 7.86 9.52 -18.17
CA ALA A 63 8.92 9.59 -19.16
C ALA A 63 10.19 8.88 -18.65
N ALA A 64 11.04 8.41 -19.58
CA ALA A 64 12.35 7.89 -19.22
C ALA A 64 13.17 8.95 -18.46
N GLY A 65 13.77 8.56 -17.33
CA GLY A 65 14.46 9.48 -16.42
C GLY A 65 13.54 10.25 -15.45
N GLY A 66 12.21 10.14 -15.61
CA GLY A 66 11.21 10.78 -14.75
C GLY A 66 10.83 9.97 -13.49
N LEU A 67 11.53 8.87 -13.20
CA LEU A 67 11.27 8.07 -11.98
C LEU A 67 11.62 8.87 -10.71
N LYS A 68 12.59 9.77 -10.79
CA LYS A 68 12.98 10.64 -9.68
C LYS A 68 12.26 12.00 -9.81
N VAL A 69 11.49 12.35 -8.80
CA VAL A 69 10.86 13.67 -8.67
C VAL A 69 11.93 14.75 -8.46
N SER A 70 11.76 15.90 -9.11
CA SER A 70 12.63 17.07 -9.01
C SER A 70 12.27 17.97 -7.82
N GLU A 71 13.24 18.76 -7.34
CA GLU A 71 13.00 19.76 -6.28
C GLU A 71 11.91 20.77 -6.67
N ALA A 72 11.91 21.21 -7.93
CA ALA A 72 10.89 22.12 -8.44
C ALA A 72 9.47 21.53 -8.40
N GLU A 73 9.32 20.23 -8.62
CA GLU A 73 8.02 19.55 -8.48
C GLU A 73 7.57 19.47 -7.02
N PHE A 74 8.51 19.30 -6.08
CA PHE A 74 8.20 19.38 -4.64
C PHE A 74 7.73 20.79 -4.26
N ASP A 75 8.46 21.84 -4.65
CA ASP A 75 8.09 23.23 -4.34
C ASP A 75 6.70 23.56 -4.90
N ALA A 76 6.45 23.22 -6.17
CA ALA A 76 5.16 23.44 -6.80
C ALA A 76 4.02 22.62 -6.17
N ALA A 77 4.31 21.48 -5.54
CA ALA A 77 3.33 20.71 -4.79
C ALA A 77 3.03 21.36 -3.43
N PHE A 78 4.05 21.83 -2.69
CA PHE A 78 3.86 22.54 -1.43
C PHE A 78 3.05 23.83 -1.60
N ASP A 79 3.26 24.56 -2.69
CA ASP A 79 2.47 25.77 -3.01
C ASP A 79 0.97 25.50 -3.23
N LYS A 80 0.59 24.25 -3.53
CA LYS A 80 -0.81 23.84 -3.78
C LYS A 80 -1.52 23.29 -2.55
N VAL A 81 -0.79 22.98 -1.48
CA VAL A 81 -1.37 22.39 -0.26
C VAL A 81 -1.71 23.51 0.72
N ASP A 82 -2.87 23.40 1.37
CA ASP A 82 -3.25 24.34 2.42
C ASP A 82 -2.25 24.28 3.58
N LYS A 83 -1.87 25.45 4.11
CA LYS A 83 -0.94 25.57 5.22
C LYS A 83 -1.40 24.80 6.44
N ASP A 84 -2.71 24.79 6.73
CA ASP A 84 -3.24 24.09 7.90
C ASP A 84 -3.05 22.56 7.79
N VAL A 85 -3.07 22.01 6.57
CA VAL A 85 -2.77 20.59 6.32
C VAL A 85 -1.27 20.32 6.54
N VAL A 86 -0.39 21.20 6.04
CA VAL A 86 1.06 21.07 6.24
C VAL A 86 1.39 21.12 7.73
N GLU A 87 0.84 22.08 8.48
CA GLU A 87 1.06 22.20 9.91
C GLU A 87 0.53 20.99 10.70
N SER A 88 -0.61 20.43 10.29
CA SER A 88 -1.15 19.21 10.89
C SER A 88 -0.22 18.01 10.72
N ILE A 89 0.38 17.84 9.54
CA ILE A 89 1.36 16.77 9.29
C ILE A 89 2.64 17.03 10.10
N ARG A 90 3.13 18.28 10.15
CA ARG A 90 4.32 18.65 10.96
C ARG A 90 4.12 18.34 12.43
N PHE A 91 2.97 18.72 13.00
CA PHE A 91 2.62 18.36 14.37
C PHE A 91 2.63 16.83 14.58
N GLY A 92 2.12 16.05 13.61
CA GLY A 92 2.16 14.59 13.66
C GLY A 92 3.57 13.98 13.63
N ILE A 93 4.54 14.66 13.01
CA ILE A 93 5.96 14.24 12.96
C ILE A 93 6.67 14.48 14.31
N GLU A 94 6.25 15.51 15.06
CA GLU A 94 6.87 15.89 16.33
C GLU A 94 6.40 15.05 17.54
N ASN A 95 5.25 14.39 17.44
CA ASN A 95 4.65 13.57 18.51
C ASN A 95 5.33 12.21 18.69
#